data_AF-A0A535DKR2-F1
#
_entry.id   AF-A0A535DKR2-F1
#
_cell.length_a   1.000
_cell.length_b   1.000
_cell.length_c   1.000
_cell.angle_alpha   90.00
_cell.angle_beta   90.00
_cell.angle_gamma   90.00
#
_symmetry.space_group_name_H-M   'P 1'
#
loop_
_entity.id
_entity.type
_entity.pdbx_description
1 polymer ?
#
loop_
_entity_poly.entity_id
_entity_poly.type
_entity_poly.pdbx_seq_one_letter_code
_entity_poly.pdbx_strand_id
1 'polypeptide(L)' 'MHGILATHPLKRLRHAARVYVAGAEDPAVPKHAGFIPAKTVEDAIAAAQHIHGPDATIACVRNPQGG' A
#
# COMPACT_ATOMS: atom_id res chain seq x y z
N MET A 1 -4.28 6.44 21.43
CA MET A 1 -2.84 6.10 21.37
C MET A 1 -2.37 6.32 19.94
N HIS A 2 -1.23 6.99 19.76
CA HIS A 2 -0.92 7.88 18.63
C HIS A 2 -0.57 7.19 17.31
N GLY A 3 -1.30 7.50 16.23
CA GLY A 3 -1.09 7.01 14.85
C GLY A 3 0.26 7.38 14.20
N ILE A 4 1.12 8.10 14.92
CA ILE A 4 2.45 8.50 14.45
C ILE A 4 3.46 7.33 14.51
N LEU A 5 3.33 6.41 15.48
CA LEU A 5 4.21 5.23 15.58
C LEU A 5 3.90 4.17 14.51
N ALA A 6 2.69 4.17 13.93
CA ALA A 6 2.34 3.28 12.83
C ALA A 6 3.15 3.58 11.56
N THR A 7 3.67 4.80 11.39
CA THR A 7 4.37 5.22 10.17
C THR A 7 5.89 5.00 10.20
N HIS A 8 6.48 4.79 11.38
CA HIS A 8 7.93 4.60 11.50
C HIS A 8 8.42 3.29 10.84
N PRO A 9 7.72 2.14 10.97
CA PRO A 9 8.03 0.94 10.19
C PRO A 9 7.81 1.15 8.68
N LEU A 10 6.81 1.95 8.33
CA LEU A 10 6.37 2.18 6.95
C LEU A 10 7.40 3.00 6.15
N LYS A 11 8.05 3.99 6.76
CA LYS A 11 9.16 4.73 6.13
C LYS A 11 10.34 3.83 5.74
N ARG A 12 10.58 2.74 6.47
CA ARG A 12 11.64 1.76 6.14
C ARG A 12 11.27 0.87 4.95
N LEU A 13 9.99 0.59 4.74
CA LEU A 13 9.52 -0.18 3.58
C LEU A 13 9.73 0.56 2.27
N ARG A 14 9.80 1.89 2.28
CA ARG A 14 10.05 2.72 1.09
C ARG A 14 11.31 2.32 0.31
N HIS A 15 12.31 1.76 0.98
CA HIS A 15 13.55 1.29 0.34
C HIS A 15 13.52 -0.21 0.00
N ALA A 16 12.61 -0.99 0.58
CA ALA A 16 12.53 -2.43 0.40
C ALA A 16 11.47 -2.85 -0.63
N ALA A 17 10.39 -2.08 -0.80
CA ALA A 17 9.30 -2.39 -1.71
C ALA A 17 8.50 -1.15 -2.14
N ARG A 18 7.76 -1.28 -3.26
CA ARG A 18 6.71 -0.32 -3.64
C ARG A 18 5.44 -0.67 -2.86
N VAL A 19 4.89 0.32 -2.15
CA VAL A 19 3.66 0.14 -1.36
C VAL A 19 2.56 0.99 -1.98
N TYR A 20 1.47 0.33 -2.38
CA TYR A 20 0.26 0.98 -2.86
C TYR A 20 -0.77 1.07 -1.73
N VAL A 21 -1.44 2.22 -1.60
CA VAL A 21 -2.55 2.42 -0.66
C VAL A 21 -3.81 2.73 -1.46
N ALA A 22 -4.74 1.77 -1.50
CA ALA A 22 -6.01 1.89 -2.18
C ALA A 22 -7.05 2.62 -1.31
N GLY A 23 -7.90 3.44 -1.94
CA GLY A 23 -9.07 4.03 -1.28
C GLY A 23 -8.75 5.06 -0.19
N ALA A 24 -7.58 5.70 -0.25
CA ALA A 24 -7.26 6.77 0.67
C ALA A 24 -8.20 7.97 0.45
N GLU A 25 -8.88 8.42 1.51
CA GLU A 25 -9.75 9.61 1.47
C GLU A 25 -8.97 10.87 1.04
N ASP A 26 -7.79 11.07 1.63
CA ASP A 26 -6.83 12.08 1.20
C ASP A 26 -5.55 11.42 0.64
N PRO A 27 -5.30 11.49 -0.68
CA PRO A 27 -4.08 10.98 -1.29
C PRO A 27 -2.78 11.64 -0.83
N ALA A 28 -2.82 12.83 -0.19
CA ALA A 28 -1.64 13.49 0.34
C ALA A 28 -1.03 12.72 1.53
N VAL A 29 -1.85 12.04 2.33
CA VAL A 29 -1.43 11.26 3.49
C VAL A 29 -0.49 10.08 3.11
N PRO A 30 -0.88 9.15 2.22
CA PRO A 30 0.02 8.07 1.79
C PRO A 30 1.24 8.61 1.04
N LYS A 31 1.10 9.69 0.25
CA LYS A 31 2.25 10.34 -0.41
C LYS A 31 3.27 10.87 0.60
N HIS A 32 2.83 11.52 1.68
CA HIS A 32 3.70 11.99 2.75
C HIS A 32 4.43 10.84 3.45
N ALA A 33 3.80 9.67 3.55
CA ALA A 33 4.42 8.45 4.06
C ALA A 33 5.39 7.77 3.07
N GLY A 34 5.46 8.23 1.82
CA GLY A 34 6.30 7.64 0.77
C GLY A 34 5.64 6.47 0.02
N PHE A 35 4.31 6.40 0.05
CA PHE A 35 3.51 5.38 -0.64
C PHE A 35 2.85 5.92 -1.91
N ILE A 36 2.36 4.99 -2.73
CA ILE A 36 1.68 5.27 -3.98
C ILE A 36 0.17 5.17 -3.75
N PRO A 37 -0.60 6.27 -3.79
CA PRO A 37 -2.06 6.18 -3.69
C PRO A 37 -2.64 5.56 -4.97
N ALA A 38 -3.62 4.67 -4.78
CA ALA A 38 -4.47 4.11 -5.84
C ALA A 38 -5.94 4.38 -5.50
N LYS A 39 -6.82 4.50 -6.51
CA LYS A 39 -8.24 4.74 -6.23
C LYS A 39 -8.88 3.49 -5.66
N THR A 40 -8.59 2.33 -6.23
CA THR A 40 -9.11 1.04 -5.78
C THR A 40 -8.01 0.00 -5.60
N VAL A 41 -8.37 -1.18 -5.06
CA VAL A 41 -7.45 -2.30 -4.91
C VAL A 41 -7.06 -2.86 -6.28
N GLU A 42 -7.99 -2.88 -7.23
CA GLU A 42 -7.78 -3.33 -8.60
C GLU A 42 -6.76 -2.45 -9.32
N ASP A 43 -6.83 -1.13 -9.16
CA ASP A 43 -5.84 -0.20 -9.71
C ASP A 43 -4.43 -0.49 -9.15
N ALA A 44 -4.33 -0.78 -7.85
CA ALA A 44 -3.07 -1.13 -7.21
C ALA A 44 -2.51 -2.47 -7.74
N ILE A 45 -3.36 -3.47 -7.91
CA ILE A 45 -2.98 -4.79 -8.46
C ILE A 45 -2.53 -4.64 -9.92
N ALA A 46 -3.27 -3.89 -10.74
CA ALA A 46 -2.92 -3.64 -12.14
C ALA A 46 -1.55 -2.94 -12.26
N ALA A 47 -1.29 -1.95 -11.40
CA ALA A 47 0.02 -1.29 -11.34
C ALA A 47 1.14 -2.25 -10.93
N ALA A 48 0.89 -3.15 -9.97
CA ALA A 48 1.86 -4.16 -9.57
C ALA A 48 2.12 -5.19 -10.68
N GLN A 49 1.08 -5.68 -11.36
CA GLN A 49 1.20 -6.61 -12.49
C GLN A 49 1.91 -5.98 -13.69
N HIS A 50 1.75 -4.68 -13.94
CA HIS A 50 2.50 -3.98 -14.98
C HIS A 50 4.03 -4.02 -14.71
N ILE A 51 4.44 -4.04 -13.44
CA ILE A 51 5.86 -4.08 -13.04
C ILE A 51 6.39 -5.52 -12.98
N HIS A 52 5.59 -6.46 -12.47
CA HIS A 52 6.04 -7.82 -12.14
C HIS A 52 5.63 -8.87 -13.19
N GLY A 53 4.79 -8.50 -14.16
CA GLY A 53 4.21 -9.40 -15.15
C GLY A 53 2.78 -9.82 -14.82
N PRO A 54 1.99 -10.22 -15.84
CA PRO A 54 0.58 -10.58 -15.66
C PRO A 54 0.38 -11.82 -14.76
N ASP A 55 1.36 -12.73 -14.74
CA ASP A 55 1.33 -13.98 -13.95
C ASP A 55 1.96 -13.83 -12.55
N ALA A 56 2.08 -12.61 -12.04
CA ALA A 56 2.59 -12.36 -10.70
C ALA A 56 1.74 -13.08 -9.64
N THR A 57 2.41 -13.82 -8.74
CA THR A 57 1.72 -14.49 -7.63
C THR A 57 1.24 -13.48 -6.60
N ILE A 58 -0.03 -13.58 -6.20
CA ILE A 58 -0.65 -12.68 -5.22
C ILE A 58 -0.91 -13.45 -3.92
N ALA A 59 -0.33 -12.96 -2.82
CA ALA A 59 -0.65 -13.41 -1.47
C ALA A 59 -1.63 -12.44 -0.81
N CYS A 60 -2.79 -12.93 -0.37
CA CYS A 60 -3.79 -12.13 0.34
C CYS A 60 -3.67 -12.40 1.85
N VAL A 61 -3.38 -11.36 2.62
CA VAL A 61 -3.36 -11.41 4.09
C VAL A 61 -4.51 -10.54 4.59
N ARG A 62 -5.51 -11.17 5.21
CA ARG A 62 -6.60 -10.45 5.87
C ARG A 62 -6.16 -10.02 7.27
N ASN A 63 -6.41 -8.76 7.63
CA ASN A 63 -6.21 -8.31 8.99
C ASN A 63 -7.28 -8.97 9.89
N PRO A 64 -6.89 -9.74 10.92
CA PRO A 64 -7.85 -10.45 11.78
C PRO A 64 -8.76 -9.52 12.59
N GLN A 65 -8.49 -8.21 12.63
CA GLN A 65 -9.26 -7.22 13.42
C GLN A 65 -10.24 -6.38 12.58
N GLY A 66 -10.33 -6.58 11.26
CA GLY A 66 -11.23 -5.81 10.39
C GLY A 66 -12.43 -6.65 9.96
N GLY A 67 -13.55 -6.50 10.67
CA GLY A 67 -14.88 -6.97 10.30
C GLY A 67 -15.87 -5.81 10.29
#